data_AF-A0A496ANF6-F1
#
_entry.id   AF-A0A496ANF6-F1
#
_cell.length_a   1.000
_cell.length_b   1.000
_cell.length_c   1.000
_cell.angle_alpha   90.00
_cell.angle_beta   90.00
_cell.angle_gamma   90.00
#
_symmetry.space_group_name_H-M   'P 1'
#
loop_
_entity.id
_entity.type
_entity.pdbx_description
1 polymer ?
#
loop_
_entity_poly.entity_id
_entity_poly.type
_entity_poly.pdbx_seq_one_letter_code
_entity_poly.pdbx_strand_id
1 'polypeptide(L)' 'MDRAYSPGRPPELTKEQQEMLLSELQKPQGLSSYQQITDYIEETFGVKMSYPAVHNLIRYRLNAKLKVPRKNHKKR' A
#
# COMPACT_ATOMS: atom_id res chain seq x y z
N MET A 1 -18.48 3.02 27.77
CA MET A 1 -17.49 1.94 27.53
C MET A 1 -16.57 2.42 26.42
N ASP A 2 -15.61 3.28 26.76
CA ASP A 2 -14.65 3.79 25.80
C ASP A 2 -13.38 2.95 25.91
N ARG A 3 -13.25 1.95 25.03
CA ARG A 3 -11.97 1.29 24.81
C ARG A 3 -11.03 2.36 24.30
N ALA A 4 -10.14 2.84 25.17
CA ALA A 4 -8.99 3.62 24.78
C ALA A 4 -8.19 2.80 23.76
N TYR A 5 -8.46 3.03 22.49
CA TYR A 5 -7.66 2.54 21.38
C TYR A 5 -6.31 3.23 21.54
N SER A 6 -5.37 2.59 22.24
CA SER A 6 -4.00 3.05 22.28
C SER A 6 -3.55 3.18 20.83
N PRO A 7 -3.34 4.41 20.30
CA PRO A 7 -2.87 4.53 18.95
C PRO A 7 -1.41 4.09 19.01
N GLY A 8 -1.16 2.81 18.80
CA GLY A 8 0.18 2.33 18.46
C GLY A 8 0.74 3.21 17.34
N ARG A 9 2.08 3.29 17.25
CA ARG A 9 2.86 4.20 16.38
C ARG A 9 2.01 4.84 15.27
N PRO A 10 1.89 6.19 15.23
CA PRO A 10 1.07 6.85 14.24
C PRO A 10 1.41 6.31 12.85
N PRO A 11 0.41 5.97 12.03
CA PRO A 11 0.69 5.53 10.67
C PRO A 11 1.58 6.54 9.97
N GLU A 12 2.59 6.06 9.26
CA GLU A 12 3.48 6.90 8.46
C GLU A 12 2.73 7.66 7.35
N LEU A 13 1.49 7.26 7.03
CA LEU A 13 0.61 7.92 6.05
C LEU A 13 -0.73 8.33 6.67
N THR A 14 -1.18 9.53 6.34
CA THR A 14 -2.51 10.02 6.71
C THR A 14 -3.61 9.25 5.96
N LYS A 15 -4.87 9.40 6.39
CA LYS A 15 -6.02 8.76 5.73
C LYS A 15 -6.18 9.21 4.28
N GLU A 16 -5.94 10.49 3.99
CA GLU A 16 -6.02 11.03 2.63
C GLU A 16 -4.98 10.41 1.70
N GLN A 17 -3.74 10.25 2.17
CA GLN A 17 -2.68 9.59 1.41
C GLN A 17 -2.99 8.11 1.17
N GLN A 18 -3.62 7.44 2.15
CA GLN A 18 -4.10 6.07 2.04
C GLN A 18 -5.19 5.91 0.97
N GLU A 19 -6.15 6.84 0.91
CA GLU A 19 -7.21 6.83 -0.10
C GLU A 19 -6.68 7.11 -1.51
N MET A 20 -5.75 8.06 -1.65
CA MET A 20 -5.06 8.31 -2.93
C MET A 20 -4.31 7.05 -3.40
N LEU A 21 -3.55 6.43 -2.50
CA LEU A 21 -2.83 5.19 -2.81
C LEU A 21 -3.79 4.05 -3.20
N LEU A 22 -4.92 3.93 -2.51
CA LEU A 22 -5.95 2.93 -2.83
C LEU A 22 -6.54 3.16 -4.23
N SER A 23 -6.83 4.42 -4.58
CA SER A 23 -7.31 4.78 -5.92
C SER A 23 -6.32 4.36 -6.99
N GLU A 24 -5.02 4.60 -6.78
CA GLU A 24 -3.98 4.16 -7.73
C GLU A 24 -3.78 2.64 -7.77
N LEU A 25 -3.93 1.96 -6.64
CA LEU A 25 -3.90 0.49 -6.57
C LEU A 25 -5.09 -0.16 -7.29
N GLN A 26 -6.23 0.53 -7.40
CA GLN A 26 -7.37 0.05 -8.17
C GLN A 26 -7.18 0.25 -9.69
N LYS A 27 -6.28 1.15 -10.11
CA LYS A 27 -5.99 1.32 -11.53
C LYS A 27 -5.22 0.10 -12.06
N PRO A 28 -5.70 -0.55 -13.14
CA PRO A 28 -5.09 -1.79 -13.66
C PRO A 28 -3.66 -1.63 -14.20
N GLN A 29 -3.18 -0.39 -14.36
CA GLN A 29 -1.85 -0.04 -14.87
C GLN A 29 -0.92 0.60 -13.85
N GLY A 30 -1.39 0.87 -12.62
CA GLY A 30 -0.62 1.63 -11.64
C GLY A 30 0.46 0.79 -10.96
N LEU A 31 0.10 0.15 -9.85
CA LEU A 31 1.06 -0.42 -8.91
C LEU A 31 0.99 -1.96 -8.91
N SER A 32 1.95 -2.58 -9.59
CA SER A 32 2.01 -4.05 -9.78
C SER A 32 2.95 -4.75 -8.80
N SER A 33 3.84 -4.01 -8.14
CA SER A 33 4.86 -4.52 -7.22
C SER A 33 4.90 -3.70 -5.94
N TYR A 34 5.23 -4.35 -4.82
CA TYR A 34 5.51 -3.68 -3.56
C TYR A 34 6.66 -2.68 -3.64
N GLN A 35 7.65 -2.90 -4.52
CA GLN A 35 8.72 -1.93 -4.76
C GLN A 35 8.20 -0.67 -5.46
N GLN A 36 7.34 -0.82 -6.47
CA GLN A 36 6.71 0.34 -7.13
C GLN A 36 5.87 1.15 -6.14
N ILE A 37 5.25 0.48 -5.17
CA ILE A 37 4.49 1.14 -4.12
C ILE A 37 5.41 1.91 -3.18
N THR A 38 6.53 1.32 -2.73
CA THR A 38 7.50 2.05 -1.91
C THR A 38 8.03 3.28 -2.63
N ASP A 39 8.38 3.13 -3.92
CA ASP A 39 8.91 4.21 -4.74
C ASP A 39 7.85 5.30 -4.96
N TYR A 40 6.61 4.91 -5.29
CA TYR A 40 5.50 5.85 -5.43
C TYR A 40 5.20 6.62 -4.15
N ILE A 41 5.26 5.96 -2.98
CA ILE A 41 5.07 6.61 -1.69
C ILE A 41 6.21 7.60 -1.40
N GLU A 42 7.44 7.23 -1.73
CA GLU A 42 8.62 8.10 -1.56
C GLU A 42 8.56 9.31 -2.52
N GLU A 43 8.19 9.11 -3.80
CA GLU A 43 8.07 10.18 -4.80
C GLU A 43 6.86 11.10 -4.57
N THR A 44 5.70 10.53 -4.22
CA THR A 44 4.44 11.28 -4.10
C THR A 44 4.29 11.94 -2.73
N PHE A 45 4.68 11.23 -1.67
CA PHE A 45 4.48 11.69 -0.29
C PHE A 45 5.78 12.07 0.42
N GLY A 46 6.95 11.78 -0.16
CA GLY A 46 8.24 12.01 0.51
C GLY A 46 8.49 11.08 1.69
N VAL A 47 7.70 10.00 1.82
CA VAL A 47 7.76 9.09 2.98
C VAL A 47 8.53 7.84 2.63
N LYS A 48 9.69 7.65 3.26
CA LYS A 48 10.49 6.44 3.07
C LYS A 48 9.97 5.30 3.93
N MET A 49 9.18 4.41 3.35
CA MET A 49 8.67 3.21 4.04
C MET A 49 9.51 1.97 3.73
N SER A 50 9.69 1.11 4.73
CA SER A 50 10.29 -0.21 4.50
C SER A 50 9.28 -1.17 3.87
N TYR A 51 9.76 -2.19 3.14
CA TYR A 51 8.92 -3.22 2.53
C TYR A 51 7.90 -3.86 3.51
N PRO A 52 8.28 -4.28 4.73
CA PRO A 52 7.33 -4.86 5.68
C PRO A 52 6.26 -3.85 6.13
N ALA A 53 6.62 -2.56 6.26
CA ALA A 53 5.68 -1.50 6.60
C ALA A 53 4.64 -1.31 5.49
N VAL A 54 5.08 -1.28 4.22
CA VAL A 54 4.17 -1.23 3.06
C VAL A 54 3.29 -2.46 2.97
N HIS A 55 3.84 -3.66 3.21
CA HIS A 55 3.04 -4.89 3.23
C HIS A 55 1.92 -4.83 4.28
N ASN A 56 2.26 -4.43 5.51
CA ASN A 56 1.30 -4.30 6.59
C ASN A 56 0.24 -3.22 6.30
N LEU A 57 0.66 -2.09 5.75
CA LEU A 57 -0.22 -1.00 5.34
C LEU A 57 -1.24 -1.50 4.32
N ILE A 58 -0.78 -2.11 3.23
CA ILE A 58 -1.65 -2.60 2.15
C ILE A 58 -2.60 -3.69 2.66
N ARG A 59 -2.05 -4.68 3.36
CA ARG A 59 -2.81 -5.88 3.73
C ARG A 59 -3.77 -5.66 4.89
N TYR A 60 -3.36 -4.92 5.91
CA TYR A 60 -4.16 -4.76 7.14
C TYR A 60 -4.89 -3.43 7.23
N ARG A 61 -4.36 -2.34 6.64
CA ARG A 61 -5.01 -1.02 6.72
C ARG A 61 -5.87 -0.73 5.51
N LEU A 62 -5.31 -0.86 4.31
CA LEU A 62 -6.03 -0.62 3.06
C LEU A 62 -6.89 -1.81 2.63
N ASN A 63 -6.63 -2.99 3.19
CA ASN A 63 -7.23 -4.27 2.82
C ASN A 63 -7.24 -4.47 1.28
N ALA A 64 -6.26 -3.89 0.61
CA ALA A 64 -6.17 -3.81 -0.83
C ALA A 64 -5.46 -5.07 -1.34
N LYS A 65 -6.13 -5.81 -2.22
CA LYS A 65 -5.52 -6.97 -2.85
C LYS A 65 -4.72 -6.48 -4.04
N LEU A 66 -3.39 -6.55 -3.97
CA LEU A 66 -2.53 -6.34 -5.14
C LEU A 66 -2.98 -7.38 -6.18
N LYS A 67 -3.73 -6.95 -7.20
CA LYS A 67 -4.14 -7.83 -8.29
C LYS A 67 -2.96 -7.93 -9.24
N VAL A 68 -1.89 -8.56 -8.76
CA VAL A 68 -0.75 -8.88 -9.60
C VAL A 68 -1.28 -9.84 -10.65
N PRO A 69 -1.23 -9.50 -11.95
CA PRO A 69 -1.51 -10.49 -12.97
C PRO A 69 -0.52 -11.63 -12.74
N ARG A 70 -1.03 -12.82 -12.38
CA ARG A 70 -0.21 -14.03 -12.32
C ARG A 70 0.44 -14.14 -13.70
N LYS A 71 1.77 -14.03 -13.78
CA LYS A 71 2.51 -14.20 -15.04
C LYS A 71 2.16 -15.59 -15.57
N ASN A 72 1.23 -15.67 -16.53
CA ASN A 72 0.96 -16.92 -17.23
C ASN A 72 2.24 -17.21 -18.02
N HIS A 73 2.97 -18.23 -17.59
CA HIS A 73 4.06 -18.81 -18.35
C HIS A 73 3.52 -19.11 -19.76
N LYS A 74 3.85 -18.28 -20.75
CA LYS A 74 3.82 -18.72 -22.14
C LYS A 74 4.94 -19.73 -22.27
N LYS A 75 4.65 -21.00 -21.95
CA LYS A 75 5.47 -22.11 -22.45
C LYS A 75 5.30 -22.08 -23.98
N ARG A 76 6.39 -21.73 -24.65
CA ARG A 76 6.55 -21.90 -26.10
C ARG A 76 6.57 -23.39 -26.42
#